data_AF-A0A962J3B0-F1
#
_entry.id   AF-A0A962J3B0-F1
#
_cell.length_a   1.000
_cell.length_b   1.000
_cell.length_c   1.000
_cell.angle_alpha   90.00
_cell.angle_beta   90.00
_cell.angle_gamma   90.00
#
_symmetry.space_group_name_H-M   'P 1'
#
loop_
_entity.id
_entity.type
_entity.pdbx_description
1 polymer ?
#
loop_
_entity_poly.entity_id
_entity_poly.type
_entity_poly.pdbx_seq_one_letter_code
_entity_poly.pdbx_strand_id
1 'polypeptide(L)'
;MLFNNVMKLIHEPVGNNLTNRPEDVENVKFKFATIDRYKTPVENGYIDRELNDAILGFQRDKGLKVDGRMNPGGETEAALVGDILGFTDEDRNIPNPEPQKIAGLGALPGLFIRLAPVLRMAPLVAKDWWANQSTEERERALQKTKEEEARKAECDETYSENTQACNRVTQAKGERAGAICHQSASEIYASCLSGKEKEYWPPLQD
;
A
#
# COMPACT_ATOMS: atom_id res chain seq x y z
N MET A 1 -4.23 1.05 -19.97
CA MET A 1 -4.50 2.00 -18.86
C MET A 1 -4.94 1.24 -17.60
N LEU A 2 -4.13 0.29 -17.09
CA LEU A 2 -4.50 -0.58 -15.95
C LEU A 2 -3.55 -0.45 -14.74
N PHE A 3 -2.56 0.46 -14.79
CA PHE A 3 -1.58 0.64 -13.72
C PHE A 3 -1.98 1.65 -12.62
N ASN A 4 -3.13 2.32 -12.76
CA ASN A 4 -3.44 3.50 -11.94
C ASN A 4 -4.07 3.22 -10.56
N ASN A 5 -4.56 2.00 -10.29
CA ASN A 5 -5.22 1.70 -9.00
C ASN A 5 -4.33 0.97 -7.98
N VAL A 6 -3.24 0.33 -8.39
CA VAL A 6 -2.39 -0.47 -7.49
C VAL A 6 -1.28 0.37 -6.83
N MET A 7 -1.02 1.58 -7.32
CA MET A 7 0.06 2.45 -6.83
C MET A 7 -0.42 3.71 -6.11
N LYS A 8 -1.73 3.84 -5.86
CA LYS A 8 -2.28 5.01 -5.19
C LYS A 8 -1.89 4.95 -3.71
N LEU A 9 -0.96 5.82 -3.30
CA LEU A 9 -0.46 5.94 -1.94
C LEU A 9 -1.46 6.71 -1.05
N ILE A 10 -2.07 7.75 -1.61
CA ILE A 10 -3.01 8.65 -0.91
C ILE A 10 -4.33 8.78 -1.67
N HIS A 11 -5.44 8.82 -0.95
CA HIS A 11 -6.78 8.97 -1.53
C HIS A 11 -7.20 10.43 -1.63
N GLU A 12 -6.79 11.24 -0.66
CA GLU A 12 -7.03 12.67 -0.53
C GLU A 12 -5.70 13.45 -0.47
N PRO A 13 -5.69 14.76 -0.79
CA PRO A 13 -4.49 15.57 -0.73
C PRO A 13 -3.88 15.67 0.69
N VAL A 14 -2.55 15.54 0.77
CA VAL A 14 -1.74 15.69 1.98
C VAL A 14 -0.84 16.91 1.86
N GLY A 15 -0.83 17.78 2.88
CA GLY A 15 -0.07 19.04 2.86
C GLY A 15 -0.72 20.11 3.75
N ASN A 16 0.00 21.21 4.00
CA ASN A 16 -0.51 22.28 4.86
C ASN A 16 -1.82 22.88 4.32
N ASN A 17 -2.84 23.00 5.19
CA ASN A 17 -4.19 23.50 4.88
C ASN A 17 -4.94 22.68 3.81
N LEU A 18 -4.73 21.36 3.77
CA LEU A 18 -5.45 20.42 2.91
C LEU A 18 -6.34 19.48 3.74
N THR A 19 -7.10 18.61 3.05
CA THR A 19 -7.98 17.61 3.67
C THR A 19 -7.26 16.77 4.72
N ASN A 20 -6.03 16.34 4.43
CA ASN A 20 -5.18 15.57 5.36
C ASN A 20 -5.95 14.44 6.04
N ARG A 21 -6.54 13.56 5.23
CA ARG A 21 -7.19 12.36 5.75
C ARG A 21 -6.18 11.57 6.60
N PRO A 22 -6.50 11.22 7.86
CA PRO A 22 -5.53 10.66 8.80
C PRO A 22 -4.73 9.47 8.26
N GLU A 23 -5.38 8.52 7.58
CA GLU A 23 -4.71 7.33 7.05
C GLU A 23 -3.74 7.66 5.91
N ASP A 24 -4.06 8.66 5.09
CA ASP A 24 -3.17 9.11 4.02
C ASP A 24 -1.93 9.81 4.59
N VAL A 25 -2.10 10.60 5.66
CA VAL A 25 -0.99 11.25 6.37
C VAL A 25 -0.06 10.22 7.00
N GLU A 26 -0.60 9.22 7.70
CA GLU A 26 0.20 8.14 8.31
C GLU A 26 0.94 7.33 7.25
N ASN A 27 0.29 7.02 6.13
CA ASN A 27 0.94 6.35 4.99
C ASN A 27 2.12 7.16 4.47
N VAL A 28 1.94 8.47 4.27
CA VAL A 28 3.01 9.35 3.79
C VAL A 28 4.17 9.42 4.80
N LYS A 29 3.89 9.55 6.11
CA LYS A 29 4.92 9.49 7.17
C LYS A 29 5.72 8.19 7.10
N PHE A 30 5.03 7.05 7.03
CA PHE A 30 5.67 5.73 6.94
C PHE A 30 6.56 5.62 5.70
N LYS A 31 6.09 6.08 4.53
CA LYS A 31 6.88 6.06 3.31
C LYS A 31 8.11 6.96 3.35
N PHE A 32 7.99 8.18 3.85
CA PHE A 32 9.16 9.03 4.02
C PHE A 32 10.15 8.47 5.02
N ALA A 33 9.69 7.77 6.06
CA ALA A 33 10.57 7.05 6.98
C ALA A 33 11.34 5.91 6.28
N THR A 34 10.71 5.18 5.35
CA THR A 34 11.38 4.11 4.59
C THR A 34 12.52 4.60 3.70
N ILE A 35 12.54 5.88 3.35
CA ILE A 35 13.62 6.52 2.56
C ILE A 35 14.49 7.47 3.41
N ASP A 36 14.49 7.31 4.73
CA ASP A 36 15.26 8.08 5.72
C ASP A 36 15.03 9.61 5.67
N ARG A 37 13.83 10.03 5.27
CA ARG A 37 13.42 11.44 5.19
C ARG A 37 12.46 11.90 6.28
N TYR A 38 11.96 10.98 7.09
CA TYR A 38 11.10 11.26 8.24
C TYR A 38 11.56 10.41 9.41
N LYS A 39 11.93 11.04 10.52
CA LYS A 39 12.67 10.43 11.65
C LYS A 39 11.85 10.40 12.94
N THR A 40 10.86 11.28 13.07
CA THR A 40 9.92 11.23 14.19
C THR A 40 9.09 9.93 14.13
N PRO A 41 8.78 9.31 15.27
CA PRO A 41 7.84 8.19 15.32
C PRO A 41 6.53 8.56 14.61
N VAL A 42 5.98 7.62 13.84
CA VAL A 42 4.69 7.83 13.18
C VAL A 42 3.60 7.80 14.25
N GLU A 43 3.34 8.98 14.79
CA GLU A 43 2.26 9.23 15.73
C GLU A 43 1.19 10.02 15.00
N ASN A 44 -0.05 9.54 15.06
CA ASN A 44 -1.27 10.18 14.56
C ASN A 44 -1.30 10.58 13.06
N GLY A 45 -2.52 10.72 12.53
CA GLY A 45 -2.76 11.17 11.16
C GLY A 45 -2.78 12.69 10.98
N TYR A 46 -2.02 13.45 11.78
CA TYR A 46 -1.89 14.89 11.59
C TYR A 46 -0.59 15.24 10.88
N ILE A 47 -0.68 16.23 9.98
CA ILE A 47 0.50 16.81 9.37
C ILE A 47 1.28 17.61 10.42
N ASP A 48 2.53 17.25 10.61
CA ASP A 48 3.46 17.98 11.47
C ASP A 48 4.51 18.71 10.63
N ARG A 49 5.31 19.52 11.33
CA ARG A 49 6.37 20.30 10.71
C ARG A 49 7.37 19.42 9.99
N GLU A 50 7.73 18.28 10.57
CA GLU A 50 8.75 17.40 10.00
C GLU A 50 8.27 16.73 8.72
N LEU A 51 7.01 16.29 8.66
CA LEU A 51 6.42 15.75 7.44
C LEU A 51 6.36 16.80 6.34
N ASN A 52 5.95 18.02 6.68
CA ASN A 52 5.95 19.13 5.72
C ASN A 52 7.37 19.43 5.19
N ASP A 53 8.36 19.47 6.07
CA ASP A 53 9.76 19.70 5.69
C ASP A 53 10.31 18.56 4.83
N ALA A 54 9.91 17.30 5.12
CA ALA A 54 10.24 16.12 4.32
C ALA A 54 9.65 16.20 2.90
N ILE A 55 8.37 16.59 2.76
CA ILE A 55 7.71 16.76 1.46
C ILE A 55 8.41 17.86 0.65
N LEU A 56 8.65 19.04 1.26
CA LEU A 56 9.32 20.16 0.60
C LEU A 56 10.74 19.81 0.16
N GLY A 57 11.50 19.13 1.03
CA GLY A 57 12.84 18.66 0.73
C GLY A 57 12.85 17.66 -0.42
N PHE A 58 11.92 16.70 -0.38
CA PHE A 58 11.78 15.70 -1.43
C PHE A 58 11.42 16.31 -2.80
N GLN A 59 10.45 17.21 -2.83
CA GLN A 59 10.09 17.94 -4.06
C GLN A 59 11.30 18.69 -4.64
N ARG A 60 12.09 19.36 -3.78
CA ARG A 60 13.29 20.08 -4.21
C ARG A 60 14.33 19.13 -4.82
N ASP A 61 14.62 18.03 -4.14
CA ASP A 61 15.66 17.09 -4.55
C ASP A 61 15.29 16.35 -5.84
N LYS A 62 13.97 16.21 -6.10
CA LYS A 62 13.44 15.60 -7.33
C LYS A 62 13.15 16.59 -8.45
N GLY A 63 13.43 17.89 -8.27
CA GLY A 63 13.14 18.91 -9.27
C GLY A 63 11.64 19.10 -9.55
N LEU A 64 10.78 18.75 -8.58
CA LEU A 64 9.33 18.91 -8.65
C LEU A 64 8.93 20.33 -8.20
N LYS A 65 7.66 20.66 -8.38
CA LYS A 65 7.10 21.87 -7.80
C LYS A 65 7.17 21.82 -6.27
N VAL A 66 7.90 22.76 -5.68
CA VAL A 66 8.11 22.85 -4.22
C VAL A 66 6.96 23.61 -3.57
N ASP A 67 5.82 22.96 -3.40
CA ASP A 67 4.61 23.55 -2.80
C ASP A 67 4.15 22.86 -1.51
N GLY A 68 4.85 21.81 -1.07
CA GLY A 68 4.53 21.08 0.15
C GLY A 68 3.25 20.26 0.05
N ARG A 69 2.80 19.96 -1.16
CA ARG A 69 1.53 19.26 -1.44
C ARG A 69 1.77 17.93 -2.14
N MET A 70 1.05 16.93 -1.68
CA MET A 70 0.92 15.65 -2.35
C MET A 70 -0.54 15.47 -2.76
N ASN A 71 -0.78 15.34 -4.05
CA ASN A 71 -2.11 15.05 -4.60
C ASN A 71 -2.18 13.58 -5.02
N PRO A 72 -3.35 12.95 -4.90
CA PRO A 72 -3.59 11.63 -5.48
C PRO A 72 -3.32 11.63 -7.00
N GLY A 73 -2.49 10.70 -7.46
CA GLY A 73 -1.97 10.62 -8.83
C GLY A 73 -1.00 11.75 -9.22
N GLY A 74 -0.56 12.57 -8.27
CA GLY A 74 0.27 13.75 -8.52
C GLY A 74 1.76 13.43 -8.66
N GLU A 75 2.54 14.43 -9.10
CA GLU A 75 3.98 14.30 -9.34
C GLU A 75 4.78 13.86 -8.10
N THR A 76 4.45 14.42 -6.92
CA THR A 76 5.13 14.08 -5.67
C THR A 76 4.87 12.64 -5.26
N GLU A 77 3.62 12.17 -5.40
CA GLU A 77 3.25 10.79 -5.08
C GLU A 77 3.94 9.81 -6.04
N ALA A 78 3.87 10.06 -7.35
CA ALA A 78 4.48 9.22 -8.36
C ALA A 78 6.01 9.14 -8.20
N ALA A 79 6.66 10.26 -7.86
CA ALA A 79 8.09 10.28 -7.60
C ALA A 79 8.46 9.50 -6.32
N LEU A 80 7.68 9.65 -5.25
CA LEU A 80 7.91 8.92 -4.00
C LEU A 80 7.75 7.41 -4.21
N VAL A 81 6.73 6.99 -4.94
CA VAL A 81 6.54 5.58 -5.34
C VAL A 81 7.73 5.09 -6.16
N GLY A 82 8.25 5.90 -7.08
CA GLY A 82 9.46 5.61 -7.85
C GLY A 82 10.66 5.27 -6.96
N ASP A 83 10.93 6.12 -5.97
CA ASP A 83 12.06 5.92 -5.04
C ASP A 83 11.88 4.70 -4.15
N ILE A 84 10.67 4.46 -3.64
CA ILE A 84 10.36 3.27 -2.81
C ILE A 84 10.60 1.98 -3.60
N LEU A 85 10.32 1.99 -4.90
CA LEU A 85 10.45 0.82 -5.77
C LEU A 85 11.83 0.69 -6.41
N GLY A 86 12.71 1.66 -6.19
CA GLY A 86 14.05 1.68 -6.76
C GLY A 86 14.09 1.95 -8.26
N PHE A 87 13.09 2.63 -8.82
CA PHE A 87 13.17 3.15 -10.18
C PHE A 87 14.08 4.38 -10.18
N THR A 88 15.21 4.29 -10.86
CA THR A 88 16.15 5.41 -10.97
C THR A 88 15.71 6.34 -12.10
N ASP A 89 16.14 7.61 -12.07
CA ASP A 89 15.83 8.56 -13.16
C ASP A 89 16.38 8.10 -14.53
N GLU A 90 17.33 7.16 -14.54
CA GLU A 90 17.85 6.51 -15.74
C GLU A 90 16.80 5.63 -16.44
N ASP A 91 15.85 5.05 -15.69
CA ASP A 91 14.75 4.23 -16.22
C ASP A 91 13.65 5.08 -16.88
N ARG A 92 13.62 6.40 -16.62
CA ARG A 92 12.59 7.33 -17.13
C ARG A 92 12.89 7.91 -18.51
N ASN A 93 14.11 7.75 -19.01
CA ASN A 93 14.55 8.33 -20.28
C ASN A 93 14.90 7.28 -21.36
N ILE A 94 14.42 6.03 -21.20
CA ILE A 94 14.59 4.98 -22.21
C ILE A 94 13.51 5.17 -23.29
N PRO A 95 13.86 5.47 -24.56
CA PRO A 95 12.90 5.44 -25.64
C PRO A 95 12.30 4.03 -25.75
N ASN A 96 10.97 3.98 -25.82
CA ASN A 96 10.14 2.77 -25.88
C ASN A 96 10.86 1.61 -26.59
N PRO A 97 11.37 0.60 -25.87
CA PRO A 97 12.09 -0.48 -26.51
C PRO A 97 11.08 -1.28 -27.32
N GLU A 98 11.39 -1.48 -28.60
CA GLU A 98 10.74 -2.51 -29.41
C GLU A 98 10.64 -3.82 -28.61
N PRO A 99 9.62 -4.65 -28.86
CA PRO A 99 9.42 -5.90 -28.14
C PRO A 99 10.55 -6.87 -28.49
N GLN A 100 11.67 -6.73 -27.77
CA GLN A 100 12.76 -7.68 -27.84
C GLN A 100 12.28 -8.95 -27.16
N LYS A 101 12.34 -10.05 -27.90
CA LYS A 101 12.05 -11.40 -27.42
C LYS A 101 12.93 -11.68 -26.21
N ILE A 102 12.37 -11.59 -25.01
CA ILE A 102 13.10 -11.76 -23.74
C ILE A 102 13.36 -13.24 -23.50
N ALA A 103 14.49 -13.73 -24.00
CA ALA A 103 15.17 -14.86 -23.41
C ALA A 103 16.11 -14.31 -22.31
N GLY A 104 15.67 -14.41 -21.05
CA GLY A 104 16.48 -14.05 -19.88
C GLY A 104 15.73 -13.19 -18.86
N LEU A 105 15.15 -13.84 -17.85
CA LEU A 105 14.57 -13.22 -16.65
C LEU A 105 15.65 -12.52 -15.78
N GLY A 106 16.22 -11.43 -16.29
CA GLY A 106 17.00 -10.48 -15.51
C GLY A 106 16.15 -9.24 -15.26
N ALA A 107 15.93 -8.90 -13.98
CA ALA A 107 15.30 -7.67 -13.51
C ALA A 107 13.80 -7.50 -13.78
N LEU A 108 12.97 -8.02 -12.88
CA LEU A 108 11.76 -7.31 -12.47
C LEU A 108 12.06 -6.64 -11.13
N PRO A 109 12.43 -5.34 -11.12
CA PRO A 109 12.64 -4.59 -9.89
C PRO A 109 11.36 -4.65 -9.03
N GLY A 110 11.48 -5.09 -7.78
CA GLY A 110 10.40 -5.03 -6.78
C GLY A 110 9.57 -6.31 -6.59
N LEU A 111 9.69 -7.33 -7.44
CA LEU A 111 8.91 -8.56 -7.26
C LEU A 111 9.25 -9.31 -5.96
N PHE A 112 10.54 -9.33 -5.59
CA PHE A 112 11.02 -9.92 -4.34
C PHE A 112 10.53 -9.16 -3.09
N ILE A 113 10.19 -7.87 -3.20
CA ILE A 113 9.60 -7.10 -2.09
C ILE A 113 8.19 -7.62 -1.78
N ARG A 114 7.41 -7.99 -2.81
CA ARG A 114 6.08 -8.60 -2.63
C ARG A 114 6.16 -10.01 -2.06
N LEU A 115 7.22 -10.74 -2.41
CA LEU A 115 7.44 -12.11 -1.94
C LEU A 115 7.99 -12.20 -0.52
N ALA A 116 8.79 -11.22 -0.08
CA ALA A 116 9.34 -11.16 1.26
C ALA A 116 8.31 -11.44 2.38
N PRO A 117 7.14 -10.77 2.45
CA PRO A 117 6.14 -11.06 3.48
C PRO A 117 5.53 -12.47 3.33
N VAL A 118 5.29 -12.94 2.10
CA VAL A 118 4.77 -14.28 1.81
C VAL A 118 5.73 -15.38 2.31
N LEU A 119 7.02 -15.15 2.11
CA LEU A 119 8.10 -16.07 2.50
C LEU A 119 8.55 -15.84 3.96
N ARG A 120 8.04 -14.81 4.63
CA ARG A 120 8.49 -14.36 5.97
C ARG A 120 10.00 -14.13 6.03
N MET A 121 10.55 -13.54 4.97
CA MET A 121 11.98 -13.23 4.84
C MET A 121 12.20 -11.73 4.71
N ALA A 122 13.38 -11.26 5.10
CA ALA A 122 13.78 -9.89 4.81
C ALA A 122 13.92 -9.67 3.28
N PRO A 123 13.70 -8.45 2.75
CA PRO A 123 13.74 -8.19 1.31
C PRO A 123 15.03 -8.59 0.61
N LEU A 124 16.19 -8.40 1.26
CA LEU A 124 17.48 -8.82 0.72
C LEU A 124 17.60 -10.34 0.63
N VAL A 125 17.08 -11.06 1.62
CA VAL A 125 17.06 -12.53 1.63
C VAL A 125 16.09 -13.05 0.56
N ALA A 126 14.95 -12.40 0.38
CA ALA A 126 13.99 -12.73 -0.68
C ALA A 126 14.59 -12.51 -2.08
N LYS A 127 15.42 -11.47 -2.25
CA LYS A 127 16.16 -11.21 -3.49
C LYS A 127 17.14 -12.34 -3.82
N ASP A 128 17.94 -12.76 -2.85
CA ASP A 128 18.92 -13.83 -3.03
C ASP A 128 18.25 -15.19 -3.25
N TRP A 129 17.18 -15.48 -2.50
CA TRP A 129 16.33 -16.64 -2.74
C TRP A 129 15.81 -16.64 -4.18
N TRP A 130 15.17 -15.54 -4.61
CA TRP A 130 14.61 -15.39 -5.95
C TRP A 130 15.66 -15.65 -7.04
N ALA A 131 16.86 -15.07 -6.90
CA ALA A 131 17.95 -15.24 -7.85
C ALA A 131 18.39 -16.71 -8.00
N ASN A 132 18.26 -17.51 -6.93
CA ASN A 132 18.71 -18.90 -6.88
C ASN A 132 17.57 -19.94 -7.08
N GLN A 133 16.33 -19.52 -7.34
CA GLN A 133 15.21 -20.42 -7.63
C GLN A 133 15.09 -20.79 -9.11
N SER A 134 14.52 -21.97 -9.37
CA SER A 134 14.08 -22.38 -10.71
C SER A 134 12.90 -21.53 -11.20
N THR A 135 12.64 -21.55 -12.52
CA THR A 135 11.50 -20.83 -13.12
C THR A 135 10.16 -21.33 -12.56
N GLU A 136 10.04 -22.63 -12.32
CA GLU A 136 8.82 -23.24 -11.79
C GLU A 136 8.53 -22.80 -10.34
N GLU A 137 9.56 -22.74 -9.48
CA GLU A 137 9.42 -22.25 -8.11
C GLU A 137 9.03 -20.76 -8.07
N ARG A 138 9.61 -19.96 -8.96
CA ARG A 138 9.27 -18.54 -9.13
C ARG A 138 7.81 -18.36 -9.55
N GLU A 139 7.33 -19.14 -10.51
CA GLU A 139 5.93 -19.10 -10.97
C GLU A 139 4.95 -19.52 -9.87
N ARG A 140 5.25 -20.58 -9.12
CA ARG A 140 4.42 -21.01 -7.98
C ARG A 140 4.33 -19.92 -6.90
N ALA A 141 5.45 -19.28 -6.57
CA ALA A 141 5.48 -18.21 -5.57
C ALA A 141 4.71 -16.96 -6.03
N LEU A 142 4.83 -16.62 -7.32
CA LEU A 142 4.03 -15.57 -7.96
C LEU A 142 2.53 -15.86 -7.90
N GLN A 143 2.15 -17.09 -8.24
CA GLN A 143 0.76 -17.52 -8.22
C GLN A 143 0.16 -17.43 -6.82
N LYS A 144 0.90 -17.91 -5.81
CA LYS A 144 0.50 -17.77 -4.40
C LYS A 144 0.34 -16.32 -3.97
N THR A 145 1.24 -15.43 -4.40
CA THR A 145 1.15 -14.00 -4.11
C THR A 145 -0.11 -13.39 -4.72
N LYS A 146 -0.43 -13.73 -5.97
CA LYS A 146 -1.67 -13.28 -6.63
C LYS A 146 -2.92 -13.78 -5.91
N GLU A 147 -2.92 -15.02 -5.44
CA GLU A 147 -4.02 -15.59 -4.65
C GLU A 147 -4.19 -14.87 -3.31
N GLU A 148 -3.09 -14.55 -2.61
CA GLU A 148 -3.13 -13.78 -1.36
C GLU A 148 -3.61 -12.33 -1.59
N GLU A 149 -3.13 -11.67 -2.66
CA GLU A 149 -3.59 -10.32 -3.06
C GLU A 149 -5.09 -10.32 -3.41
N ALA A 150 -5.56 -11.32 -4.18
CA ALA A 150 -6.97 -11.47 -4.54
C ALA A 150 -7.85 -11.72 -3.31
N ARG A 151 -7.42 -12.61 -2.40
CA ARG A 151 -8.11 -12.84 -1.12
C ARG A 151 -8.20 -11.56 -0.30
N LYS A 152 -7.09 -10.82 -0.18
CA LYS A 152 -7.08 -9.55 0.55
C LYS A 152 -8.09 -8.56 -0.04
N ALA A 153 -8.16 -8.44 -1.37
CA ALA A 153 -9.12 -7.57 -2.04
C ALA A 153 -10.58 -7.96 -1.71
N GLU A 154 -10.90 -9.25 -1.71
CA GLU A 154 -12.23 -9.75 -1.30
C GLU A 154 -12.54 -9.45 0.17
N CYS A 155 -11.55 -9.61 1.06
CA CYS A 155 -11.69 -9.25 2.47
C CYS A 155 -11.94 -7.75 2.65
N ASP A 156 -11.22 -6.90 1.91
CA ASP A 156 -11.36 -5.44 1.95
C ASP A 156 -12.76 -5.00 1.51
N GLU A 157 -13.31 -5.62 0.45
CA GLU A 157 -14.68 -5.41 -0.02
C GLU A 157 -15.72 -5.81 1.05
N THR A 158 -15.59 -7.02 1.60
CA THR A 158 -16.48 -7.53 2.66
C THR A 158 -16.48 -6.61 3.88
N TYR A 159 -15.29 -6.13 4.28
CA TYR A 159 -15.16 -5.22 5.43
C TYR A 159 -15.84 -3.87 5.17
N SER A 160 -15.74 -3.35 3.94
CA SER A 160 -16.45 -2.13 3.53
C SER A 160 -17.97 -2.29 3.61
N GLU A 161 -18.52 -3.41 3.14
CA GLU A 161 -19.96 -3.71 3.24
C GLU A 161 -20.42 -3.80 4.70
N ASN A 162 -19.67 -4.52 5.55
CA ASN A 162 -19.95 -4.63 6.98
C ASN A 162 -19.87 -3.27 7.68
N THR A 163 -18.89 -2.44 7.34
CA THR A 163 -18.76 -1.07 7.86
C THR A 163 -20.02 -0.25 7.54
N GLN A 164 -20.54 -0.34 6.32
CA GLN A 164 -21.78 0.33 5.93
C GLN A 164 -22.99 -0.20 6.70
N ALA A 165 -23.07 -1.51 6.94
CA ALA A 165 -24.10 -2.11 7.78
C ALA A 165 -24.02 -1.61 9.23
N CYS A 166 -22.82 -1.57 9.81
CA CYS A 166 -22.60 -1.07 11.16
C CYS A 166 -22.94 0.42 11.29
N ASN A 167 -22.70 1.23 10.27
CA ASN A 167 -23.14 2.62 10.28
C ASN A 167 -24.66 2.76 10.37
N ARG A 168 -25.43 1.85 9.74
CA ARG A 168 -26.89 1.79 9.89
C ARG A 168 -27.29 1.36 11.30
N VAL A 169 -26.57 0.40 11.89
CA VAL A 169 -26.76 0.00 13.30
C VAL A 169 -26.54 1.17 14.25
N THR A 170 -25.45 1.92 14.08
CA THR A 170 -25.15 3.13 14.87
C THR A 170 -26.30 4.12 14.80
N GLN A 171 -26.84 4.39 13.60
CA GLN A 171 -27.95 5.32 13.41
C GLN A 171 -29.24 4.83 14.07
N ALA A 172 -29.52 3.53 14.03
CA ALA A 172 -30.76 2.96 14.54
C ALA A 172 -30.76 2.70 16.05
N LYS A 173 -29.62 2.26 16.60
CA LYS A 173 -29.49 1.73 17.97
C LYS A 173 -28.48 2.47 18.84
N GLY A 174 -27.77 3.45 18.28
CA GLY A 174 -26.81 4.30 18.99
C GLY A 174 -25.36 3.79 18.94
N GLU A 175 -24.46 4.63 19.45
CA GLU A 175 -23.00 4.46 19.32
C GLU A 175 -22.47 3.15 19.90
N ARG A 176 -23.00 2.70 21.04
CA ARG A 176 -22.56 1.46 21.68
C ARG A 176 -22.83 0.23 20.80
N ALA A 177 -24.02 0.16 20.20
CA ALA A 177 -24.38 -0.94 19.28
C ALA A 177 -23.52 -0.88 18.02
N GLY A 178 -23.32 0.34 17.48
CA GLY A 178 -22.40 0.58 16.37
C GLY A 178 -20.97 0.08 16.64
N ALA A 179 -20.43 0.37 17.81
CA ALA A 179 -19.08 -0.05 18.21
C ALA A 179 -18.95 -1.58 18.29
N ILE A 180 -19.96 -2.27 18.84
CA ILE A 180 -20.00 -3.74 18.88
C ILE A 180 -20.04 -4.31 17.46
N CYS A 181 -20.85 -3.72 16.57
CA CYS A 181 -20.90 -4.13 15.17
C CYS A 181 -19.55 -3.98 14.47
N HIS A 182 -18.90 -2.83 14.60
CA HIS A 182 -17.58 -2.57 13.99
C HIS A 182 -16.49 -3.50 14.52
N GLN A 183 -16.55 -3.85 15.81
CA GLN A 183 -15.68 -4.88 16.38
C GLN A 183 -15.90 -6.23 15.69
N SER A 184 -17.16 -6.68 15.57
CA SER A 184 -17.46 -7.95 14.88
C SER A 184 -17.06 -7.94 13.40
N ALA A 185 -17.22 -6.81 12.70
CA ALA A 185 -16.75 -6.64 11.32
C ALA A 185 -15.22 -6.82 11.21
N SER A 186 -14.47 -6.32 12.20
CA SER A 186 -13.02 -6.48 12.28
C SER A 186 -12.61 -7.94 12.52
N GLU A 187 -13.38 -8.68 13.34
CA GLU A 187 -13.16 -10.12 13.59
C GLU A 187 -13.45 -10.97 12.34
N ILE A 188 -14.47 -10.60 11.55
CA ILE A 188 -14.75 -11.19 10.23
C ILE A 188 -13.56 -10.95 9.29
N TYR A 189 -13.08 -9.71 9.21
CA TYR A 189 -11.95 -9.35 8.35
C TYR A 189 -10.67 -10.14 8.72
N ALA A 190 -10.36 -10.24 10.01
CA ALA A 190 -9.24 -11.06 10.48
C ALA A 190 -9.41 -12.54 10.11
N SER A 191 -10.62 -13.08 10.22
CA SER A 191 -10.93 -14.46 9.81
C SER A 191 -10.72 -14.67 8.30
N CYS A 192 -11.16 -13.72 7.48
CA CYS A 192 -10.95 -13.72 6.04
C CYS A 192 -9.46 -13.71 5.67
N LEU A 193 -8.67 -12.80 6.27
CA LEU A 193 -7.23 -12.72 6.02
C LEU A 193 -6.47 -13.99 6.44
N SER A 194 -6.95 -14.68 7.48
CA SER A 194 -6.38 -15.96 7.90
C SER A 194 -6.67 -17.14 6.96
N GLY A 195 -7.53 -16.94 5.95
CA GLY A 195 -7.91 -17.96 4.98
C GLY A 195 -8.93 -18.98 5.50
N LYS A 196 -9.66 -18.66 6.59
CA LYS A 196 -10.79 -19.49 7.04
C LYS A 196 -11.92 -19.45 6.02
N GLU A 197 -12.62 -20.56 5.84
CA GLU A 197 -13.82 -20.60 4.99
C GLU A 197 -14.95 -19.77 5.61
N LYS A 198 -15.82 -19.20 4.76
CA LYS A 198 -16.88 -18.25 5.16
C LYS A 198 -17.85 -18.81 6.20
N GLU A 199 -18.12 -20.12 6.18
CA GLU A 199 -18.98 -20.79 7.17
C GLU A 199 -18.44 -20.68 8.61
N TYR A 200 -17.14 -20.51 8.77
CA TYR A 200 -16.48 -20.40 10.07
C TYR A 200 -16.20 -18.95 10.50
N TRP A 201 -16.72 -17.96 9.76
CA TRP A 201 -16.57 -16.56 10.13
C TRP A 201 -17.54 -16.22 11.27
N PRO A 202 -17.15 -15.37 12.23
CA PRO A 202 -18.08 -14.90 13.24
C PRO A 202 -19.24 -14.12 12.59
N PRO A 203 -20.44 -14.14 13.17
CA PRO A 203 -21.55 -13.34 12.64
C PRO A 203 -21.32 -11.85 12.90
N LEU A 204 -21.87 -11.01 12.02
CA LEU A 204 -21.95 -9.57 12.27
C LEU A 204 -22.95 -9.30 13.40
N GLN A 205 -22.53 -8.58 14.43
CA GLN A 205 -23.37 -8.23 15.58
C GLN A 205 -24.03 -6.87 15.38
N ASP A 206 -25.25 -6.68 15.89
CA ASP A 206 -26.06 -5.47 15.69
C ASP A 206 -26.66 -4.90 16.98
#